data_AF-A0AAD7C1L4-F1
#
_entry.id   AF-A0AAD7C1L4-F1
#
_cell.length_a   1.000
_cell.length_b   1.000
_cell.length_c   1.000
_cell.angle_alpha   90.00
_cell.angle_beta   90.00
_cell.angle_gamma   90.00
#
_symmetry.space_group_name_H-M   'P 1'
#
loop_
_entity.id
_entity.type
_entity.pdbx_description
1 polymer ?
#
loop_
_entity_poly.entity_id
_entity_poly.type
_entity_poly.pdbx_seq_one_letter_code
_entity_poly.pdbx_strand_id
1 'polypeptide(L)'
;MCPFCGSAHHALSTSDPRPMSELRLTEAEYKEYKGHNASDTMYSRMADGKDAPVLRVVGFNDDTKAVFRACNPDGHEYVEVPWSRMDSMKWIAQRVEDKIQVALHHWYLATADGVIFRTFGELVMSYDAFRVKEQVVLTLLMPSDLEEFSGSHLKKHAWKRTEAPTPGSLTEPNSTWETYLEQRKGADTHLEEALEIYEGDDLPPIYDMIEAAVDSVLERSDLEDEAADVVYDCVVPLSVEVEDSGWGNVQSASILTRIYSPTRPAAVDVYLDYHHRTRYSSVEFFCNVYYRIQRTVSTTKLDAREPRGPRKMNGFRMLFELGLADLPPGNSWKAVDEREFGIKERDVCVIHELLFGLQEEAETKSEAEEDEDDEADTTPATKITMRNTLSLLLASVGISFYGEDLESGELCWEGIEGSERWLGKNIRRVVKAAAALGASAGEDSEDEDEELDEDEDEDGDDWDDDDNDGFPYEDGPSNCRYQ
;
A
#
# COMPACT_ATOMS: atom_id res chain seq x y z
N MET A 1 7.64 -22.31 -5.72
CA MET A 1 8.31 -23.52 -6.29
C MET A 1 9.12 -23.09 -7.50
N CYS A 2 10.41 -23.40 -7.56
CA CYS A 2 11.22 -23.09 -8.74
C CYS A 2 10.68 -23.87 -9.96
N PRO A 3 10.26 -23.20 -11.05
CA PRO A 3 9.71 -23.88 -12.23
C PRO A 3 10.74 -24.72 -12.99
N PHE A 4 12.04 -24.63 -12.62
CA PHE A 4 13.11 -25.39 -13.25
C PHE A 4 13.56 -26.64 -12.47
N CYS A 5 13.26 -26.74 -11.17
CA CYS A 5 13.71 -27.89 -10.36
C CYS A 5 12.70 -28.43 -9.35
N GLY A 6 11.51 -27.82 -9.20
CA GLY A 6 10.43 -28.34 -8.35
C GLY A 6 10.75 -28.44 -6.85
N SER A 7 11.93 -28.02 -6.40
CA SER A 7 12.36 -28.11 -5.00
C SER A 7 12.23 -26.77 -4.29
N ALA A 8 11.83 -26.80 -3.01
CA ALA A 8 11.74 -25.63 -2.13
C ALA A 8 13.10 -25.17 -1.56
N HIS A 9 14.21 -25.64 -2.14
CA HIS A 9 15.53 -25.18 -1.78
C HIS A 9 16.00 -24.23 -2.86
N HIS A 10 16.06 -22.93 -2.54
CA HIS A 10 17.03 -22.05 -3.17
C HIS A 10 18.38 -22.72 -2.94
N ALA A 11 18.88 -23.46 -3.93
CA ALA A 11 20.30 -23.70 -4.01
C ALA A 11 20.88 -22.30 -4.13
N LEU A 12 21.39 -21.78 -3.00
CA LEU A 12 22.39 -20.73 -2.98
C LEU A 12 23.30 -21.04 -4.16
N SER A 13 23.27 -20.16 -5.18
CA SER A 13 24.13 -20.32 -6.35
C SER A 13 25.51 -20.62 -5.79
N THR A 14 26.05 -21.79 -6.11
CA THR A 14 27.39 -22.15 -5.65
C THR A 14 28.29 -21.08 -6.24
N SER A 15 28.79 -20.18 -5.39
CA SER A 15 29.56 -19.02 -5.81
C SER A 15 30.73 -19.52 -6.66
N ASP A 16 30.60 -19.38 -7.97
CA ASP A 16 31.69 -19.69 -8.87
C ASP A 16 32.73 -18.58 -8.66
N PRO A 17 33.94 -18.90 -8.17
CA PRO A 17 34.92 -17.87 -7.83
C PRO A 17 35.54 -17.24 -9.08
N ARG A 18 35.22 -17.74 -10.29
CA ARG A 18 35.72 -17.19 -11.54
C ARG A 18 35.10 -15.82 -11.82
N PRO A 19 35.87 -14.89 -12.41
CA PRO A 19 35.31 -13.64 -12.91
C PRO A 19 34.25 -13.92 -13.98
N MET A 20 33.23 -13.08 -14.05
CA MET A 20 32.12 -13.15 -14.99
C MET A 20 32.60 -13.20 -16.44
N SER A 21 33.69 -12.50 -16.76
CA SER A 21 34.32 -12.54 -18.08
C SER A 21 34.79 -13.93 -18.50
N GLU A 22 35.20 -14.79 -17.55
CA GLU A 22 35.55 -16.20 -17.79
C GLU A 22 34.34 -17.14 -17.83
N LEU A 23 33.19 -16.71 -17.32
CA LEU A 23 31.93 -17.44 -17.37
C LEU A 23 31.18 -17.24 -18.70
N ARG A 24 31.64 -16.30 -19.53
CA ARG A 24 31.06 -16.02 -20.83
C ARG A 24 31.30 -17.19 -21.78
N LEU A 25 30.20 -17.73 -22.31
CA LEU A 25 30.23 -18.77 -23.32
C LEU A 25 30.52 -18.18 -24.70
N THR A 26 31.25 -18.92 -25.53
CA THR A 26 31.32 -18.61 -26.95
C THR A 26 29.94 -18.76 -27.60
N GLU A 27 29.72 -18.14 -28.77
CA GLU A 27 28.43 -18.25 -29.48
C GLU A 27 28.00 -19.70 -29.74
N ALA A 28 28.97 -20.58 -30.05
CA ALA A 28 28.72 -22.00 -30.28
C ALA A 28 28.32 -22.75 -28.99
N GLU A 29 29.06 -22.54 -27.90
CA GLU A 29 28.76 -23.12 -26.58
C GLU A 29 27.42 -22.61 -26.04
N TYR A 30 27.14 -21.31 -26.23
CA TYR A 30 25.88 -20.71 -25.82
C TYR A 30 24.69 -21.30 -26.57
N LYS A 31 24.83 -21.52 -27.89
CA LYS A 31 23.81 -22.17 -28.70
C LYS A 31 23.55 -23.60 -28.25
N GLU A 32 24.60 -24.34 -27.89
CA GLU A 32 24.47 -25.69 -27.31
C GLU A 32 23.77 -25.62 -25.95
N TYR A 33 24.18 -24.70 -25.07
CA TYR A 33 23.57 -24.47 -23.77
C TYR A 33 22.06 -24.16 -23.87
N LYS A 34 21.66 -23.24 -24.75
CA LYS A 34 20.24 -22.92 -25.00
C LYS A 34 19.49 -24.08 -25.66
N GLY A 35 20.14 -24.85 -26.53
CA GLY A 35 19.55 -26.02 -27.19
C GLY A 35 19.10 -27.10 -26.19
N HIS A 36 19.80 -27.24 -25.07
CA HIS A 36 19.41 -28.13 -23.97
C HIS A 36 18.31 -27.53 -23.08
N ASN A 37 18.20 -26.20 -23.04
CA ASN A 37 17.29 -25.45 -22.18
C ASN A 37 16.16 -24.78 -22.98
N ALA A 38 15.70 -25.39 -24.07
CA ALA A 38 14.70 -24.84 -24.99
C ALA A 38 13.29 -24.75 -24.37
N SER A 39 13.15 -23.97 -23.30
CA SER A 39 11.89 -23.41 -22.81
C SER A 39 11.58 -22.17 -23.65
N ASP A 40 10.99 -22.46 -24.81
CA ASP A 40 9.99 -21.71 -25.56
C ASP A 40 10.09 -20.19 -25.83
N THR A 41 9.76 -19.90 -27.08
CA THR A 41 9.76 -18.65 -27.87
C THR A 41 8.92 -17.48 -27.34
N MET A 42 8.48 -17.51 -26.09
CA MET A 42 7.47 -16.56 -25.60
C MET A 42 8.06 -15.21 -25.22
N TYR A 43 9.25 -15.18 -24.60
CA TYR A 43 9.88 -13.94 -24.13
C TYR A 43 10.45 -13.07 -25.26
N SER A 44 10.81 -13.63 -26.40
CA SER A 44 11.21 -12.82 -27.56
C SER A 44 9.99 -12.06 -28.11
N ARG A 45 8.86 -12.74 -28.28
CA ARG A 45 7.67 -12.17 -28.94
C ARG A 45 7.00 -11.01 -28.21
N MET A 46 7.09 -10.91 -26.88
CA MET A 46 6.34 -9.90 -26.12
C MET A 46 6.94 -8.49 -26.17
N ALA A 47 8.20 -8.34 -26.60
CA ALA A 47 8.89 -7.06 -26.60
C ALA A 47 9.49 -6.68 -27.98
N ASP A 48 9.08 -7.36 -29.05
CA ASP A 48 9.62 -7.17 -30.42
C ASP A 48 9.02 -5.97 -31.18
N GLY A 49 8.28 -5.08 -30.50
CA GLY A 49 7.76 -3.85 -31.09
C GLY A 49 8.88 -2.83 -31.35
N LYS A 50 8.87 -2.16 -32.51
CA LYS A 50 9.84 -1.10 -32.82
C LYS A 50 9.83 0.06 -31.80
N ASP A 51 8.70 0.23 -31.12
CA ASP A 51 8.45 1.28 -30.13
C ASP A 51 8.40 0.72 -28.70
N ALA A 52 8.85 -0.52 -28.48
CA ALA A 52 8.87 -1.09 -27.13
C ALA A 52 9.85 -0.31 -26.24
N PRO A 53 9.46 -0.01 -24.98
CA PRO A 53 10.36 0.67 -24.05
C PRO A 53 11.60 -0.19 -23.81
N VAL A 54 12.72 0.50 -23.61
CA VAL A 54 14.04 -0.12 -23.47
C VAL A 54 14.55 0.15 -22.06
N LEU A 55 14.98 -0.90 -21.37
CA LEU A 55 15.69 -0.77 -20.11
C LEU A 55 17.18 -0.93 -20.32
N ARG A 56 17.96 -0.24 -19.50
CA ARG A 56 19.42 -0.29 -19.51
C ARG A 56 19.93 -1.16 -18.37
N VAL A 57 20.85 -2.06 -18.65
CA VAL A 57 21.56 -2.85 -17.65
C VAL A 57 23.03 -2.45 -17.63
N VAL A 58 23.51 -1.98 -16.49
CA VAL A 58 24.89 -1.51 -16.28
C VAL A 58 25.69 -2.48 -15.43
N GLY A 59 27.02 -2.48 -15.59
CA GLY A 59 27.92 -3.30 -14.76
C GLY A 59 28.24 -2.61 -13.43
N PHE A 60 28.17 -3.36 -12.33
CA PHE A 60 28.52 -2.87 -11.00
C PHE A 60 30.02 -2.59 -10.85
N ASN A 61 30.84 -3.59 -11.17
CA ASN A 61 32.30 -3.56 -11.02
C ASN A 61 33.03 -3.69 -12.37
N ASP A 62 34.37 -3.63 -12.35
CA ASP A 62 35.17 -3.67 -13.57
C ASP A 62 35.01 -4.96 -14.40
N ASP A 63 34.71 -6.09 -13.75
CA ASP A 63 34.53 -7.39 -14.38
C ASP A 63 33.19 -7.49 -15.13
N THR A 64 32.09 -7.13 -14.48
CA THR A 64 30.77 -7.03 -15.13
C THR A 64 30.77 -5.97 -16.25
N LYS A 65 31.47 -4.83 -16.07
CA LYS A 65 31.70 -3.84 -17.13
C LYS A 65 32.54 -4.38 -18.28
N ALA A 66 33.53 -5.23 -18.01
CA ALA A 66 34.33 -5.87 -19.05
C ALA A 66 33.49 -6.81 -19.93
N VAL A 67 32.55 -7.54 -19.33
CA VAL A 67 31.57 -8.37 -20.07
C VAL A 67 30.75 -7.51 -21.03
N PHE A 68 30.21 -6.38 -20.56
CA PHE A 68 29.44 -5.48 -21.44
C PHE A 68 30.28 -4.88 -22.56
N ARG A 69 31.51 -4.44 -22.28
CA ARG A 69 32.43 -3.95 -23.32
C ARG A 69 32.74 -5.02 -24.36
N ALA A 70 32.83 -6.28 -23.98
CA ALA A 70 33.08 -7.38 -24.89
C ALA A 70 31.85 -7.79 -25.72
N CYS A 71 30.65 -7.34 -25.34
CA CYS A 71 29.40 -7.58 -26.07
C CYS A 71 28.98 -6.40 -26.96
N ASN A 72 29.47 -5.19 -26.66
CA ASN A 72 29.18 -3.99 -27.43
C ASN A 72 30.34 -3.61 -28.36
N PRO A 73 30.13 -3.56 -29.69
CA PRO A 73 31.16 -3.12 -30.65
C PRO A 73 31.70 -1.71 -30.36
N ASP A 74 30.84 -0.84 -29.83
CA ASP A 74 31.15 0.56 -29.50
C ASP A 74 31.84 0.71 -28.14
N GLY A 75 32.04 -0.38 -27.40
CA GLY A 75 32.73 -0.37 -26.11
C GLY A 75 31.91 0.20 -24.95
N HIS A 76 30.58 0.26 -25.07
CA HIS A 76 29.69 0.68 -23.98
C HIS A 76 29.71 -0.32 -22.80
N GLU A 77 29.59 0.20 -21.58
CA GLU A 77 29.58 -0.57 -20.32
C GLU A 77 28.16 -0.97 -19.87
N TYR A 78 27.22 -1.00 -20.80
CA TYR A 78 25.82 -1.36 -20.55
C TYR A 78 25.22 -2.10 -21.73
N VAL A 79 24.13 -2.82 -21.50
CA VAL A 79 23.27 -3.34 -22.58
C VAL A 79 21.87 -2.80 -22.44
N GLU A 80 21.21 -2.65 -23.57
CA GLU A 80 19.82 -2.22 -23.63
C GLU A 80 18.95 -3.41 -24.05
N VAL A 81 17.88 -3.69 -23.32
CA VAL A 81 16.94 -4.78 -23.65
C VAL A 81 15.52 -4.23 -23.70
N PRO A 82 14.73 -4.62 -24.73
CA PRO A 82 13.33 -4.23 -24.78
C PRO A 82 12.57 -4.95 -23.66
N TRP A 83 11.55 -4.29 -23.13
CA TRP A 83 10.70 -4.86 -22.09
C TRP A 83 9.25 -4.38 -22.22
N SER A 84 8.37 -5.01 -21.46
CA SER A 84 6.97 -4.60 -21.28
C SER A 84 6.55 -4.80 -19.82
N ARG A 85 5.52 -4.09 -19.36
CA ARG A 85 4.97 -4.28 -17.99
C ARG A 85 4.50 -5.71 -17.71
N MET A 86 4.16 -6.44 -18.77
CA MET A 86 3.73 -7.83 -18.72
C MET A 86 4.90 -8.82 -18.64
N ASP A 87 6.14 -8.33 -18.73
CA ASP A 87 7.29 -9.21 -18.64
C ASP A 87 7.47 -9.73 -17.21
N SER A 88 7.83 -11.00 -17.10
CA SER A 88 8.47 -11.47 -15.86
C SER A 88 9.91 -11.00 -15.82
N MET A 89 10.44 -10.85 -14.60
CA MET A 89 11.85 -10.51 -14.41
C MET A 89 12.77 -11.58 -15.04
N LYS A 90 12.30 -12.82 -15.15
CA LYS A 90 12.97 -13.92 -15.87
C LYS A 90 13.11 -13.65 -17.35
N TRP A 91 12.10 -13.09 -17.99
CA TRP A 91 12.16 -12.82 -19.43
C TRP A 91 13.15 -11.71 -19.74
N ILE A 92 13.15 -10.64 -18.95
CA ILE A 92 14.16 -9.60 -19.06
C ILE A 92 15.55 -10.18 -18.82
N ALA A 93 15.72 -10.97 -17.76
CA ALA A 93 16.99 -11.61 -17.46
C ALA A 93 17.45 -12.54 -18.59
N GLN A 94 16.55 -13.30 -19.23
CA GLN A 94 16.87 -14.11 -20.41
C GLN A 94 17.32 -13.27 -21.61
N ARG A 95 16.71 -12.11 -21.87
CA ARG A 95 17.17 -11.20 -22.93
C ARG A 95 18.55 -10.61 -22.62
N VAL A 96 18.83 -10.33 -21.34
CA VAL A 96 20.17 -9.92 -20.90
C VAL A 96 21.17 -11.07 -21.10
N GLU A 97 20.81 -12.29 -20.69
CA GLU A 97 21.58 -13.52 -20.88
C GLU A 97 21.97 -13.73 -22.34
N ASP A 98 21.03 -13.51 -23.27
CA ASP A 98 21.26 -13.66 -24.71
C ASP A 98 22.30 -12.66 -25.23
N LYS A 99 22.35 -11.45 -24.66
CA LYS A 99 23.34 -10.42 -25.03
C LYS A 99 24.71 -10.68 -24.43
N ILE A 100 24.77 -11.06 -23.15
CA ILE A 100 26.05 -11.22 -22.44
C ILE A 100 26.66 -12.62 -22.55
N GLN A 101 25.86 -13.61 -22.94
CA GLN A 101 26.25 -15.02 -23.08
C GLN A 101 26.80 -15.64 -21.78
N VAL A 102 26.35 -15.15 -20.63
CA VAL A 102 26.66 -15.69 -19.29
C VAL A 102 25.39 -16.24 -18.68
N ALA A 103 25.39 -17.51 -18.27
CA ALA A 103 24.19 -18.19 -17.82
C ALA A 103 23.53 -17.52 -16.59
N LEU A 104 22.20 -17.49 -16.58
CA LEU A 104 21.36 -16.77 -15.59
C LEU A 104 21.64 -17.07 -14.12
N HIS A 105 22.15 -18.25 -13.79
CA HIS A 105 22.39 -18.68 -12.41
C HIS A 105 23.69 -18.11 -11.82
N HIS A 106 24.49 -17.40 -12.62
CA HIS A 106 25.77 -16.82 -12.20
C HIS A 106 25.67 -15.35 -11.77
N TRP A 107 24.52 -14.71 -11.91
CA TRP A 107 24.38 -13.28 -11.65
C TRP A 107 22.97 -12.91 -11.19
N TYR A 108 22.86 -11.69 -10.65
CA TYR A 108 21.63 -11.06 -10.20
C TYR A 108 21.43 -9.73 -10.91
N LEU A 109 20.20 -9.23 -10.88
CA LEU A 109 19.89 -7.86 -11.23
C LEU A 109 19.47 -7.13 -9.95
N ALA A 110 19.79 -5.85 -9.88
CA ALA A 110 19.30 -4.97 -8.84
C ALA A 110 18.87 -3.63 -9.41
N THR A 111 17.96 -2.94 -8.73
CA THR A 111 17.61 -1.56 -9.06
C THR A 111 18.63 -0.59 -8.45
N ALA A 112 18.63 0.65 -8.93
CA ALA A 112 19.49 1.70 -8.38
C ALA A 112 19.15 2.07 -6.92
N ASP A 113 17.90 1.86 -6.50
CA ASP A 113 17.43 2.09 -5.13
C ASP A 113 17.59 0.86 -4.21
N GLY A 114 18.29 -0.18 -4.66
CA GLY A 114 18.74 -1.26 -3.78
C GLY A 114 17.90 -2.53 -3.76
N VAL A 115 16.89 -2.65 -4.64
CA VAL A 115 16.07 -3.86 -4.73
C VAL A 115 16.82 -4.94 -5.48
N ILE A 116 17.05 -6.11 -4.87
CA ILE A 116 17.80 -7.22 -5.48
C ILE A 116 16.85 -8.33 -5.91
N PHE A 117 16.78 -8.62 -7.21
CA PHE A 117 15.92 -9.66 -7.76
C PHE A 117 16.50 -11.06 -7.48
N ARG A 118 16.18 -11.62 -6.30
CA ARG A 118 16.59 -12.98 -5.88
C ARG A 118 15.83 -14.07 -6.59
N THR A 119 14.62 -13.76 -7.04
CA THR A 119 13.80 -14.62 -7.89
C THR A 119 13.41 -13.87 -9.13
N PHE A 120 13.20 -14.61 -10.21
CA PHE A 120 12.84 -14.04 -11.50
C PHE A 120 11.39 -14.37 -11.90
N GLY A 121 10.60 -14.98 -11.01
CA GLY A 121 9.27 -15.48 -11.33
C GLY A 121 8.20 -14.38 -11.44
N GLU A 122 8.42 -13.25 -10.79
CA GLU A 122 7.46 -12.17 -10.64
C GLU A 122 7.40 -11.28 -11.90
N LEU A 123 6.23 -10.69 -12.12
CA LEU A 123 6.01 -9.70 -13.19
C LEU A 123 6.69 -8.40 -12.80
N VAL A 124 7.34 -7.73 -13.74
CA VAL A 124 8.11 -6.52 -13.40
C VAL A 124 7.25 -5.36 -12.93
N MET A 125 5.98 -5.32 -13.34
CA MET A 125 5.03 -4.32 -12.86
C MET A 125 4.67 -4.46 -11.37
N SER A 126 5.08 -5.51 -10.68
CA SER A 126 4.96 -5.59 -9.22
C SER A 126 6.01 -4.75 -8.49
N TYR A 127 7.08 -4.31 -9.17
CA TYR A 127 8.13 -3.48 -8.58
C TYR A 127 7.98 -2.02 -9.00
N ASP A 128 8.22 -1.10 -8.08
CA ASP A 128 7.97 0.33 -8.31
C ASP A 128 8.92 0.93 -9.36
N ALA A 129 10.13 0.38 -9.47
CA ALA A 129 11.10 0.76 -10.48
C ALA A 129 10.57 0.66 -11.93
N PHE A 130 9.58 -0.19 -12.19
CA PHE A 130 8.96 -0.38 -13.50
C PHE A 130 7.58 0.29 -13.65
N ARG A 131 7.03 0.85 -12.56
CA ARG A 131 5.74 1.58 -12.60
C ARG A 131 5.94 3.05 -12.96
N VAL A 132 6.92 3.69 -12.34
CA VAL A 132 7.06 5.16 -12.32
C VAL A 132 8.05 5.68 -13.37
N LYS A 133 9.03 4.87 -13.79
CA LYS A 133 10.18 5.36 -14.55
C LYS A 133 10.00 5.21 -16.06
N GLU A 134 10.13 6.34 -16.77
CA GLU A 134 10.26 6.37 -18.24
C GLU A 134 11.52 5.64 -18.73
N GLN A 135 12.59 5.64 -17.92
CA GLN A 135 13.80 4.86 -18.18
C GLN A 135 14.18 3.99 -16.98
N VAL A 136 14.05 2.68 -17.15
CA VAL A 136 14.45 1.69 -16.16
C VAL A 136 15.95 1.38 -16.31
N VAL A 137 16.70 1.52 -15.21
CA VAL A 137 18.13 1.16 -15.15
C VAL A 137 18.33 0.10 -14.08
N LEU A 138 18.91 -1.03 -14.48
CA LEU A 138 19.27 -2.14 -13.61
C LEU A 138 20.79 -2.29 -13.53
N THR A 139 21.26 -2.78 -12.41
CA THR A 139 22.67 -3.11 -12.16
C THR A 139 22.83 -4.62 -12.18
N LEU A 140 23.80 -5.11 -12.94
CA LEU A 140 24.15 -6.52 -12.97
C LEU A 140 25.23 -6.82 -11.92
N LEU A 141 24.95 -7.82 -11.06
CA LEU A 141 25.74 -8.17 -9.89
C LEU A 141 26.19 -9.64 -9.95
N MET A 142 27.44 -9.90 -9.60
CA MET A 142 27.89 -11.26 -9.30
C MET A 142 27.53 -11.63 -7.85
N PRO A 143 27.42 -12.93 -7.51
CA PRO A 143 27.22 -13.37 -6.12
C PRO A 143 28.25 -12.78 -5.14
N SER A 144 29.50 -12.58 -5.59
CA SER A 144 30.57 -11.95 -4.81
C SER A 144 30.33 -10.47 -4.51
N ASP A 145 29.55 -9.79 -5.35
CA ASP A 145 29.29 -8.36 -5.26
C ASP A 145 28.13 -8.04 -4.31
N LEU A 146 27.33 -9.05 -3.94
CA LEU A 146 26.12 -8.86 -3.15
C LEU A 146 26.39 -8.21 -1.79
N GLU A 147 27.48 -8.57 -1.11
CA GLU A 147 27.81 -8.00 0.20
C GLU A 147 28.20 -6.52 0.08
N GLU A 148 29.05 -6.19 -0.90
CA GLU A 148 29.46 -4.80 -1.16
C GLU A 148 28.28 -3.94 -1.61
N PHE A 149 27.47 -4.45 -2.55
CA PHE A 149 26.28 -3.76 -3.03
C PHE A 149 25.27 -3.55 -1.90
N SER A 150 24.97 -4.59 -1.12
CA SER A 150 24.02 -4.49 -0.01
C SER A 150 24.52 -3.52 1.08
N GLY A 151 25.82 -3.51 1.37
CA GLY A 151 26.39 -2.59 2.36
C GLY A 151 26.29 -1.10 1.97
N SER A 152 26.12 -0.79 0.68
CA SER A 152 26.17 0.58 0.15
C SER A 152 24.87 1.07 -0.49
N HIS A 153 24.01 0.16 -0.96
CA HIS A 153 22.84 0.51 -1.77
C HIS A 153 21.54 -0.12 -1.30
N LEU A 154 21.56 -1.05 -0.32
CA LEU A 154 20.35 -1.77 0.08
C LEU A 154 19.27 -0.80 0.53
N LYS A 155 18.06 -0.97 -0.01
CA LYS A 155 16.90 -0.18 0.37
C LYS A 155 16.60 -0.46 1.83
N LYS A 156 16.66 0.59 2.66
CA LYS A 156 16.29 0.53 4.07
C LYS A 156 15.05 1.37 4.26
N HIS A 157 14.11 0.80 4.98
CA HIS A 157 12.86 1.46 5.33
C HIS A 157 12.97 1.92 6.77
N ALA A 158 12.54 3.15 7.01
CA ALA A 158 12.46 3.72 8.34
C ALA A 158 11.12 4.44 8.45
N TRP A 159 10.41 4.18 9.54
CA TRP A 159 9.25 4.98 9.89
C TRP A 159 9.73 6.33 10.43
N LYS A 160 9.11 7.45 10.04
CA LYS A 160 9.48 8.76 10.59
C LYS A 160 9.28 8.77 12.11
N ARG A 161 10.35 9.11 12.84
CA ARG A 161 10.40 9.14 14.31
C ARG A 161 10.92 10.50 14.78
N THR A 162 10.27 11.07 15.78
CA THR A 162 10.85 12.14 16.58
C THR A 162 11.74 11.57 17.68
N GLU A 163 12.76 12.30 18.09
CA GLU A 163 13.40 12.01 19.37
C GLU A 163 12.33 12.02 20.46
N ALA A 164 12.27 10.95 21.26
CA ALA A 164 11.25 10.81 22.27
C ALA A 164 11.21 12.09 23.12
N PRO A 165 10.03 12.74 23.28
CA PRO A 165 9.96 13.96 24.07
C PRO A 165 10.55 13.66 25.43
N THR A 166 11.52 14.48 25.84
CA THR A 166 12.12 14.32 27.17
C THR A 166 10.97 14.46 28.16
N PRO A 167 10.75 13.51 29.08
CA PRO A 167 9.65 13.57 30.05
C PRO A 167 9.92 14.70 31.04
N GLY A 168 9.68 15.93 30.59
CA GLY A 168 10.10 17.16 31.21
C GLY A 168 8.93 18.11 31.36
N SER A 169 7.76 17.62 31.76
CA SER A 169 6.67 18.38 32.42
C SER A 169 5.45 17.50 32.74
N LEU A 170 5.30 16.35 32.06
CA LEU A 170 4.11 15.51 32.17
C LEU A 170 4.14 14.56 33.39
N THR A 171 3.87 15.10 34.58
CA THR A 171 3.49 14.40 35.83
C THR A 171 4.46 13.37 36.40
N GLU A 172 4.44 13.21 37.74
CA GLU A 172 5.30 12.27 38.45
C GLU A 172 5.21 10.84 37.85
N PRO A 173 6.35 10.14 37.66
CA PRO A 173 6.38 8.79 37.10
C PRO A 173 5.52 7.87 37.96
N ASN A 174 4.39 7.43 37.40
CA ASN A 174 3.53 6.43 37.98
C ASN A 174 3.71 5.11 37.19
N SER A 175 3.36 3.99 37.80
CA SER A 175 3.53 2.66 37.19
C SER A 175 2.75 2.49 35.88
N THR A 176 1.71 3.30 35.64
CA THR A 176 0.95 3.29 34.39
C THR A 176 1.73 3.92 33.23
N TRP A 177 2.50 4.98 33.47
CA TRP A 177 3.39 5.57 32.45
C TRP A 177 4.53 4.63 32.08
N GLU A 178 5.14 3.94 33.05
CA GLU A 178 6.16 2.92 32.78
C GLU A 178 5.62 1.82 31.87
N THR A 179 4.44 1.30 32.18
CA THR A 179 3.77 0.26 31.38
C THR A 179 3.44 0.75 29.97
N TYR A 180 2.96 1.99 29.85
CA TYR A 180 2.66 2.64 28.58
C TYR A 180 3.92 2.80 27.72
N LEU A 181 5.01 3.33 28.28
CA LEU A 181 6.26 3.56 27.56
C LEU A 181 6.92 2.24 27.13
N GLU A 182 6.86 1.22 27.99
CA GLU A 182 7.36 -0.12 27.64
C GLU A 182 6.55 -0.74 26.50
N GLN A 183 5.22 -0.59 26.52
CA GLN A 183 4.39 -1.09 25.43
C GLN A 183 4.61 -0.32 24.13
N ARG A 184 4.73 1.02 24.16
CA ARG A 184 5.03 1.86 22.99
C ARG A 184 6.37 1.44 22.38
N LYS A 185 7.41 1.33 23.19
CA LYS A 185 8.71 0.81 22.74
C LYS A 185 8.59 -0.58 22.11
N GLY A 186 7.76 -1.46 22.69
CA GLY A 186 7.49 -2.77 22.12
C GLY A 186 6.76 -2.72 20.77
N ALA A 187 5.85 -1.76 20.58
CA ALA A 187 5.20 -1.51 19.29
C ALA A 187 6.20 -0.96 18.26
N ASP A 188 7.08 -0.06 18.68
CA ASP A 188 8.09 0.53 17.81
C ASP A 188 9.10 -0.52 17.34
N THR A 189 9.62 -1.34 18.26
CA THR A 189 10.48 -2.47 17.90
C THR A 189 9.75 -3.46 16.98
N HIS A 190 8.46 -3.69 17.18
CA HIS A 190 7.69 -4.57 16.30
C HIS A 190 7.57 -3.99 14.88
N LEU A 191 7.34 -2.68 14.74
CA LEU A 191 7.32 -2.01 13.44
C LEU A 191 8.69 -2.05 12.77
N GLU A 192 9.78 -1.78 13.51
CA GLU A 192 11.15 -1.89 13.00
C GLU A 192 11.44 -3.30 12.47
N GLU A 193 11.12 -4.34 13.25
CA GLU A 193 11.25 -5.74 12.83
C GLU A 193 10.40 -6.05 11.58
N ALA A 194 9.22 -5.46 11.45
CA ALA A 194 8.36 -5.63 10.27
C ALA A 194 8.95 -4.93 9.03
N LEU A 195 9.54 -3.73 9.18
CA LEU A 195 10.20 -3.00 8.10
C LEU A 195 11.50 -3.69 7.65
N GLU A 196 12.24 -4.31 8.58
CA GLU A 196 13.45 -5.10 8.28
C GLU A 196 13.17 -6.31 7.38
N ILE A 197 11.95 -6.86 7.38
CA ILE A 197 11.57 -7.95 6.46
C ILE A 197 11.64 -7.49 5.00
N TYR A 198 11.45 -6.21 4.74
CA TYR A 198 11.50 -5.59 3.41
C TYR A 198 12.88 -4.99 3.09
N GLU A 199 13.93 -5.28 3.87
CA GLU A 199 15.28 -4.79 3.59
C GLU A 199 15.78 -5.32 2.23
N GLY A 200 15.99 -4.42 1.28
CA GLY A 200 16.34 -4.77 -0.10
C GLY A 200 15.17 -5.16 -0.99
N ASP A 201 13.94 -4.92 -0.55
CA ASP A 201 12.70 -5.03 -1.33
C ASP A 201 11.91 -3.71 -1.25
N ASP A 202 10.91 -3.54 -2.12
CA ASP A 202 9.99 -2.40 -2.04
C ASP A 202 9.08 -2.54 -0.81
N LEU A 203 8.82 -1.42 -0.13
CA LEU A 203 7.85 -1.39 0.96
C LEU A 203 6.44 -1.49 0.35
N PRO A 204 5.48 -2.21 0.97
CA PRO A 204 4.11 -2.19 0.51
C PRO A 204 3.60 -0.74 0.45
N PRO A 205 2.98 -0.29 -0.67
CA PRO A 205 2.56 1.11 -0.87
C PRO A 205 1.65 1.67 0.23
N ILE A 206 1.00 0.77 0.98
CA ILE A 206 0.11 1.14 2.07
C ILE A 206 0.83 1.85 3.22
N TYR A 207 2.13 1.59 3.45
CA TYR A 207 2.90 2.34 4.44
C TYR A 207 3.02 3.81 4.03
N ASP A 208 3.43 4.07 2.79
CA ASP A 208 3.49 5.42 2.22
C ASP A 208 2.11 6.10 2.23
N MET A 209 1.04 5.34 2.00
CA MET A 209 -0.34 5.87 2.10
C MET A 209 -0.71 6.26 3.52
N ILE A 210 -0.28 5.51 4.55
CA ILE A 210 -0.48 5.89 5.95
C ILE A 210 0.33 7.15 6.26
N GLU A 211 1.61 7.21 5.89
CA GLU A 211 2.47 8.39 6.12
C GLU A 211 1.85 9.64 5.48
N ALA A 212 1.56 9.58 4.19
CA ALA A 212 0.99 10.71 3.45
C ALA A 212 -0.40 11.12 3.98
N ALA A 213 -1.23 10.17 4.39
CA ALA A 213 -2.54 10.48 4.96
C ALA A 213 -2.41 11.16 6.33
N VAL A 214 -1.47 10.71 7.17
CA VAL A 214 -1.22 11.31 8.49
C VAL A 214 -0.64 12.71 8.34
N ASP A 215 0.39 12.88 7.52
CA ASP A 215 0.98 14.20 7.22
C ASP A 215 -0.09 15.17 6.71
N SER A 216 -0.94 14.75 5.77
CA SER A 216 -2.04 15.59 5.26
C SER A 216 -3.02 16.06 6.35
N VAL A 217 -3.29 15.23 7.36
CA VAL A 217 -4.15 15.62 8.50
C VAL A 217 -3.43 16.62 9.40
N LEU A 218 -2.12 16.45 9.60
CA LEU A 218 -1.31 17.31 10.46
C LEU A 218 -1.03 18.68 9.82
N GLU A 219 -0.72 18.73 8.52
CA GLU A 219 -0.55 19.98 7.76
C GLU A 219 -1.81 20.85 7.77
N ARG A 220 -2.98 20.22 7.90
CA ARG A 220 -4.28 20.90 7.99
C ARG A 220 -4.71 21.23 9.41
N SER A 221 -3.93 20.81 10.40
CA SER A 221 -4.13 21.22 11.77
C SER A 221 -3.36 22.50 12.04
N ASP A 222 -3.79 23.30 13.00
CA ASP A 222 -3.06 24.51 13.40
C ASP A 222 -1.87 24.18 14.33
N LEU A 223 -1.36 22.94 14.28
CA LEU A 223 -0.20 22.50 15.05
C LEU A 223 1.08 23.15 14.51
N GLU A 224 2.00 23.43 15.43
CA GLU A 224 3.38 23.74 15.06
C GLU A 224 4.10 22.47 14.63
N ASP A 225 5.14 22.61 13.80
CA ASP A 225 5.88 21.49 13.22
C ASP A 225 6.35 20.48 14.28
N GLU A 226 6.88 20.95 15.41
CA GLU A 226 7.32 20.09 16.52
C GLU A 226 6.16 19.29 17.13
N ALA A 227 5.00 19.92 17.33
CA ALA A 227 3.82 19.27 17.88
C ALA A 227 3.19 18.30 16.87
N ALA A 228 3.18 18.66 15.59
CA ALA A 228 2.74 17.78 14.49
C ALA A 228 3.62 16.53 14.43
N ASP A 229 4.94 16.70 14.50
CA ASP A 229 5.89 15.59 14.50
C ASP A 229 5.72 14.65 15.71
N VAL A 230 5.41 15.19 16.90
CA VAL A 230 5.08 14.37 18.09
C VAL A 230 3.81 13.55 17.87
N VAL A 231 2.77 14.13 17.24
CA VAL A 231 1.52 13.41 16.94
C VAL A 231 1.74 12.37 15.85
N TYR A 232 2.56 12.66 14.85
CA TYR A 232 2.97 11.71 13.82
C TYR A 232 3.62 10.47 14.46
N ASP A 233 4.62 10.67 15.33
CA ASP A 233 5.35 9.58 16.00
C ASP A 233 4.45 8.72 16.93
N CYS A 234 3.27 9.23 17.27
CA CYS A 234 2.30 8.46 18.05
C CYS A 234 1.52 7.43 17.21
N VAL A 235 1.57 7.50 15.88
CA VAL A 235 0.89 6.57 14.97
C VAL A 235 1.84 5.42 14.60
N VAL A 236 1.52 4.21 15.07
CA VAL A 236 2.38 3.02 14.91
C VAL A 236 1.60 1.90 14.23
N PRO A 237 1.87 1.60 12.94
CA PRO A 237 1.35 0.41 12.28
C PRO A 237 1.84 -0.85 13.02
N LEU A 238 0.91 -1.72 13.40
CA LEU A 238 1.19 -2.96 14.14
C LEU A 238 1.07 -4.21 13.27
N SER A 239 0.14 -4.21 12.31
CA SER A 239 -0.05 -5.30 11.34
C SER A 239 -0.42 -4.66 10.01
N VAL A 240 0.24 -5.09 8.94
CA VAL A 240 -0.02 -4.62 7.58
C VAL A 240 0.08 -5.83 6.66
N GLU A 241 -1.06 -6.41 6.31
CA GLU A 241 -1.16 -7.51 5.37
C GLU A 241 -1.91 -7.02 4.13
N VAL A 242 -1.26 -7.03 2.97
CA VAL A 242 -1.85 -6.60 1.71
C VAL A 242 -1.65 -7.69 0.67
N GLU A 243 -2.73 -8.08 -0.01
CA GLU A 243 -2.67 -8.94 -1.19
C GLU A 243 -3.08 -8.14 -2.42
N ASP A 244 -2.29 -8.24 -3.48
CA ASP A 244 -2.63 -7.68 -4.78
C ASP A 244 -3.09 -8.76 -5.77
N SER A 245 -3.62 -8.31 -6.89
CA SER A 245 -4.12 -9.15 -7.98
C SER A 245 -3.02 -9.75 -8.87
N GLY A 246 -1.74 -9.52 -8.57
CA GLY A 246 -0.59 -9.70 -9.46
C GLY A 246 -0.44 -8.61 -10.52
N TRP A 247 -1.43 -7.72 -10.65
CA TRP A 247 -1.44 -6.58 -11.57
C TRP A 247 -1.24 -5.23 -10.83
N GLY A 248 -0.82 -5.27 -9.57
CA GLY A 248 -0.67 -4.09 -8.72
C GLY A 248 -1.98 -3.56 -8.10
N ASN A 249 -3.15 -4.08 -8.50
CA ASN A 249 -4.41 -3.71 -7.83
C ASN A 249 -4.55 -4.46 -6.51
N VAL A 250 -4.70 -3.74 -5.40
CA VAL A 250 -4.99 -4.31 -4.07
C VAL A 250 -6.32 -5.06 -4.11
N GLN A 251 -6.29 -6.32 -3.68
CA GLN A 251 -7.48 -7.17 -3.56
C GLN A 251 -7.92 -7.32 -2.12
N SER A 252 -7.00 -7.39 -1.18
CA SER A 252 -7.32 -7.45 0.24
C SER A 252 -6.29 -6.65 1.02
N ALA A 253 -6.73 -6.01 2.10
CA ALA A 253 -5.84 -5.34 3.03
C ALA A 253 -6.38 -5.46 4.45
N SER A 254 -5.52 -5.92 5.35
CA SER A 254 -5.75 -5.97 6.80
C SER A 254 -4.70 -5.09 7.47
N ILE A 255 -5.14 -3.99 8.05
CA ILE A 255 -4.24 -2.99 8.65
C ILE A 255 -4.66 -2.74 10.08
N LEU A 256 -3.77 -2.97 11.03
CA LEU A 256 -3.95 -2.62 12.42
C LEU A 256 -2.93 -1.55 12.79
N THR A 257 -3.39 -0.39 13.21
CA THR A 257 -2.55 0.72 13.66
C THR A 257 -2.93 1.08 15.10
N ARG A 258 -1.95 1.50 15.90
CA ARG A 258 -2.18 2.07 17.24
C ARG A 258 -1.75 3.51 17.27
N ILE A 259 -2.63 4.37 17.76
CA ILE A 259 -2.37 5.78 18.03
C ILE A 259 -2.20 5.94 19.53
N TYR A 260 -0.98 6.24 19.96
CA TYR A 260 -0.66 6.51 21.35
C TYR A 260 -1.04 7.96 21.72
N SER A 261 -1.54 8.20 22.93
CA SER A 261 -1.77 9.57 23.40
C SER A 261 -0.43 10.21 23.78
N PRO A 262 -0.08 11.40 23.27
CA PRO A 262 1.12 12.13 23.73
C PRO A 262 1.00 12.63 25.19
N THR A 263 -0.22 12.82 25.71
CA THR A 263 -0.44 13.50 26.99
C THR A 263 -0.90 12.57 28.11
N ARG A 264 -1.29 11.32 27.81
CA ARG A 264 -1.84 10.36 28.78
C ARG A 264 -1.38 8.92 28.48
N PRO A 265 -1.35 8.00 29.47
CA PRO A 265 -0.97 6.60 29.27
C PRO A 265 -2.12 5.79 28.62
N ALA A 266 -2.59 6.25 27.46
CA ALA A 266 -3.75 5.74 26.75
C ALA A 266 -3.44 5.59 25.25
N ALA A 267 -4.26 4.81 24.56
CA ALA A 267 -4.11 4.58 23.12
C ALA A 267 -5.45 4.27 22.45
N VAL A 268 -5.49 4.39 21.14
CA VAL A 268 -6.61 3.93 20.30
C VAL A 268 -6.06 3.01 19.22
N ASP A 269 -6.61 1.81 19.13
CA ASP A 269 -6.35 0.96 17.97
C ASP A 269 -7.35 1.28 16.87
N VAL A 270 -6.90 1.29 15.63
CA VAL A 270 -7.72 1.38 14.43
C VAL A 270 -7.40 0.18 13.55
N TYR A 271 -8.44 -0.48 13.05
CA TYR A 271 -8.31 -1.66 12.22
C TYR A 271 -9.11 -1.50 10.94
N LEU A 272 -8.45 -1.64 9.79
CA LEU A 272 -9.06 -1.73 8.46
C LEU A 272 -9.10 -3.18 8.01
N ASP A 273 -10.27 -3.60 7.51
CA ASP A 273 -10.48 -4.86 6.80
C ASP A 273 -11.10 -4.54 5.44
N TYR A 274 -10.29 -4.64 4.40
CA TYR A 274 -10.64 -4.35 3.02
C TYR A 274 -10.57 -5.61 2.18
N HIS A 275 -11.56 -5.78 1.31
CA HIS A 275 -11.58 -6.83 0.29
C HIS A 275 -12.30 -6.34 -0.94
N HIS A 276 -11.70 -6.54 -2.10
CA HIS A 276 -12.29 -6.29 -3.40
C HIS A 276 -11.81 -7.34 -4.40
N ARG A 277 -12.75 -8.13 -4.90
CA ARG A 277 -12.47 -9.14 -5.91
C ARG A 277 -13.56 -9.21 -6.95
N THR A 278 -13.20 -8.86 -8.19
CA THR A 278 -14.05 -9.07 -9.36
C THR A 278 -13.95 -10.52 -9.81
N ARG A 279 -15.09 -11.20 -9.95
CA ARG A 279 -15.23 -12.52 -10.58
C ARG A 279 -16.00 -12.36 -11.89
N TYR A 280 -16.02 -13.43 -12.69
CA TYR A 280 -16.74 -13.45 -13.97
C TYR A 280 -18.23 -13.07 -13.84
N SER A 281 -18.86 -13.36 -12.70
CA SER A 281 -20.30 -13.15 -12.49
C SER A 281 -20.65 -12.58 -11.11
N SER A 282 -19.69 -12.01 -10.38
CA SER A 282 -19.93 -11.37 -9.07
C SER A 282 -18.81 -10.40 -8.73
N VAL A 283 -19.09 -9.47 -7.83
CA VAL A 283 -18.08 -8.61 -7.21
C VAL A 283 -18.18 -8.81 -5.71
N GLU A 284 -17.10 -9.30 -5.10
CA GLU A 284 -16.97 -9.32 -3.64
C GLU A 284 -16.35 -7.99 -3.24
N PHE A 285 -17.04 -7.21 -2.41
CA PHE A 285 -16.53 -5.94 -1.91
C PHE A 285 -16.95 -5.73 -0.46
N PHE A 286 -15.98 -5.45 0.40
CA PHE A 286 -16.22 -4.80 1.67
C PHE A 286 -15.03 -3.92 2.08
N CYS A 287 -15.31 -2.89 2.87
CA CYS A 287 -14.34 -2.00 3.46
C CYS A 287 -14.85 -1.59 4.84
N ASN A 288 -14.23 -2.16 5.87
CA ASN A 288 -14.69 -2.03 7.25
C ASN A 288 -13.60 -1.40 8.09
N VAL A 289 -13.93 -0.35 8.82
CA VAL A 289 -13.03 0.28 9.78
C VAL A 289 -13.58 0.11 11.18
N TYR A 290 -12.74 -0.33 12.09
CA TYR A 290 -13.04 -0.54 13.49
C TYR A 290 -12.07 0.23 14.37
N TYR A 291 -12.48 0.53 15.59
CA TYR A 291 -11.63 1.19 16.58
C TYR A 291 -11.78 0.56 17.97
N ARG A 292 -10.71 0.56 18.77
CA ARG A 292 -10.70 0.08 20.16
C ARG A 292 -10.03 1.11 21.06
N ILE A 293 -10.79 1.61 22.04
CA ILE A 293 -10.32 2.59 23.01
C ILE A 293 -9.58 1.89 24.15
N GLN A 294 -8.30 2.21 24.34
CA GLN A 294 -7.50 1.78 25.49
C GLN A 294 -7.36 2.94 26.47
N ARG A 295 -8.33 3.06 27.39
CA ARG A 295 -8.34 4.13 28.41
C ARG A 295 -7.08 4.16 29.28
N THR A 296 -6.50 2.99 29.51
CA THR A 296 -5.23 2.86 30.20
C THR A 296 -4.49 1.67 29.60
N VAL A 297 -3.25 1.90 29.17
CA VAL A 297 -2.35 0.84 28.76
C VAL A 297 -1.92 0.06 30.00
N SER A 298 -2.56 -1.08 30.22
CA SER A 298 -2.46 -1.87 31.46
C SER A 298 -1.49 -3.05 31.37
N THR A 299 -0.92 -3.30 30.20
CA THR A 299 -0.01 -4.42 29.94
C THR A 299 1.14 -3.97 29.05
N THR A 300 2.34 -4.42 29.38
CA THR A 300 3.53 -4.23 28.55
C THR A 300 3.50 -5.09 27.29
N LYS A 301 2.72 -6.18 27.31
CA LYS A 301 2.52 -7.03 26.13
C LYS A 301 1.72 -6.31 25.06
N LEU A 302 2.31 -6.21 23.88
CA LEU A 302 1.64 -5.75 22.66
C LEU A 302 0.61 -6.79 22.21
N ASP A 303 -0.67 -6.39 22.17
CA ASP A 303 -1.73 -7.15 21.51
C ASP A 303 -1.87 -6.64 20.08
N ALA A 304 -1.14 -7.27 19.15
CA ALA A 304 -1.22 -7.05 17.71
C ALA A 304 -2.19 -8.03 17.03
N ARG A 305 -3.11 -8.66 17.78
CA ARG A 305 -4.06 -9.61 17.20
C ARG A 305 -5.21 -8.87 16.54
N GLU A 306 -5.35 -9.10 15.24
CA GLU A 306 -6.48 -8.66 14.45
C GLU A 306 -7.81 -9.22 15.00
N PRO A 307 -8.91 -8.46 14.93
CA PRO A 307 -10.21 -8.95 15.35
C PRO A 307 -10.67 -10.10 14.44
N ARG A 308 -10.83 -11.30 15.01
CA ARG A 308 -11.29 -12.47 14.25
C ARG A 308 -12.80 -12.60 14.26
N GLY A 309 -13.42 -12.06 13.21
CA GLY A 309 -14.82 -12.26 12.85
C GLY A 309 -15.85 -11.53 13.74
N PRO A 310 -17.12 -11.51 13.33
CA PRO A 310 -18.16 -10.64 13.89
C PRO A 310 -18.52 -10.92 15.36
N ARG A 311 -18.18 -12.11 15.89
CA ARG A 311 -18.56 -12.54 17.24
C ARG A 311 -17.47 -12.36 18.31
N LYS A 312 -16.23 -11.98 17.92
CA LYS A 312 -15.09 -11.83 18.83
C LYS A 312 -14.26 -10.60 18.50
N MET A 313 -14.92 -9.44 18.46
CA MET A 313 -14.25 -8.17 18.18
C MET A 313 -13.40 -7.66 19.36
N ASN A 314 -13.17 -8.40 20.46
CA ASN A 314 -12.19 -8.05 21.51
C ASN A 314 -12.20 -6.56 21.97
N GLY A 315 -13.37 -5.92 22.04
CA GLY A 315 -13.51 -4.51 22.41
C GLY A 315 -13.45 -3.51 21.26
N PHE A 316 -13.15 -3.95 20.04
CA PHE A 316 -13.34 -3.16 18.82
C PHE A 316 -14.82 -2.83 18.61
N ARG A 317 -15.05 -1.61 18.14
CA ARG A 317 -16.32 -1.04 17.76
C ARG A 317 -16.24 -0.64 16.30
N MET A 318 -17.34 -0.73 15.57
CA MET A 318 -17.41 -0.32 14.18
C MET A 318 -17.30 1.21 14.09
N LEU A 319 -16.43 1.69 13.21
CA LEU A 319 -16.39 3.08 12.76
C LEU A 319 -17.35 3.23 11.57
N PHE A 320 -17.11 2.47 10.51
CA PHE A 320 -18.03 2.25 9.41
C PHE A 320 -17.84 0.87 8.78
N GLU A 321 -18.85 0.41 8.06
CA GLU A 321 -18.85 -0.77 7.20
C GLU A 321 -19.45 -0.38 5.85
N LEU A 322 -18.74 -0.72 4.78
CA LEU A 322 -19.16 -0.55 3.40
C LEU A 322 -19.08 -1.91 2.72
N GLY A 323 -20.09 -2.27 1.95
CA GLY A 323 -20.10 -3.55 1.24
C GLY A 323 -21.04 -3.55 0.05
N LEU A 324 -21.05 -4.68 -0.67
CA LEU A 324 -22.06 -4.99 -1.68
C LEU A 324 -22.86 -6.20 -1.23
N ALA A 325 -24.18 -6.06 -1.10
CA ALA A 325 -25.06 -7.20 -0.89
C ALA A 325 -25.19 -8.00 -2.19
N ASP A 326 -24.94 -9.31 -2.12
CA ASP A 326 -25.25 -10.24 -3.20
C ASP A 326 -26.75 -10.60 -3.17
N LEU A 327 -27.57 -9.84 -3.91
CA LEU A 327 -28.98 -10.18 -4.13
C LEU A 327 -29.21 -10.71 -5.56
N PRO A 328 -30.02 -11.77 -5.68
CA PRO A 328 -29.59 -13.16 -5.61
C PRO A 328 -28.53 -13.55 -6.66
N PRO A 329 -27.72 -14.60 -6.41
CA PRO A 329 -26.67 -15.04 -7.33
C PRO A 329 -27.24 -15.51 -8.68
N GLY A 330 -26.61 -15.08 -9.79
CA GLY A 330 -26.94 -15.51 -11.16
C GLY A 330 -26.93 -14.38 -12.18
N ASN A 331 -27.55 -14.60 -13.35
CA ASN A 331 -27.64 -13.62 -14.45
C ASN A 331 -28.40 -12.33 -14.09
N SER A 332 -29.02 -12.27 -12.91
CA SER A 332 -29.74 -11.11 -12.39
C SER A 332 -28.98 -10.40 -11.26
N TRP A 333 -27.68 -10.66 -11.09
CA TRP A 333 -26.88 -10.01 -10.05
C TRP A 333 -26.98 -8.49 -10.16
N LYS A 334 -27.32 -7.85 -9.04
CA LYS A 334 -27.30 -6.39 -8.90
C LYS A 334 -26.55 -6.05 -7.63
N ALA A 335 -25.49 -5.26 -7.78
CA ALA A 335 -24.78 -4.68 -6.66
C ALA A 335 -25.75 -3.78 -5.87
N VAL A 336 -26.01 -4.10 -4.60
CA VAL A 336 -26.72 -3.20 -3.69
C VAL A 336 -25.72 -2.74 -2.65
N ASP A 337 -25.48 -1.43 -2.60
CA ASP A 337 -24.59 -0.83 -1.62
C ASP A 337 -25.12 -1.07 -0.20
N GLU A 338 -24.33 -1.74 0.63
CA GLU A 338 -24.52 -1.80 2.08
C GLU A 338 -23.61 -0.76 2.74
N ARG A 339 -24.19 0.07 3.60
CA ARG A 339 -23.46 1.09 4.35
C ARG A 339 -23.99 1.17 5.77
N GLU A 340 -23.09 1.03 6.74
CA GLU A 340 -23.39 1.22 8.15
C GLU A 340 -22.33 2.13 8.78
N PHE A 341 -22.78 3.09 9.59
CA PHE A 341 -21.90 3.96 10.37
C PHE A 341 -22.08 3.63 11.86
N GLY A 342 -21.01 3.19 12.50
CA GLY A 342 -21.04 2.73 13.89
C GLY A 342 -20.54 3.76 14.90
N ILE A 343 -19.73 4.73 14.47
CA ILE A 343 -19.17 5.75 15.36
C ILE A 343 -20.22 6.80 15.75
N LYS A 344 -20.26 7.16 17.03
CA LYS A 344 -21.12 8.22 17.56
C LYS A 344 -20.28 9.43 17.93
N GLU A 345 -20.88 10.61 17.92
CA GLU A 345 -20.24 11.85 18.37
C GLU A 345 -19.59 11.69 19.75
N ARG A 346 -20.31 11.09 20.70
CA ARG A 346 -19.78 10.79 22.04
C ARG A 346 -18.50 9.96 22.01
N ASP A 347 -18.37 9.02 21.07
CA ASP A 347 -17.17 8.20 20.95
C ASP A 347 -16.00 9.03 20.41
N VAL A 348 -16.24 9.94 19.43
CA VAL A 348 -15.24 10.89 18.94
C VAL A 348 -14.76 11.81 20.05
N CYS A 349 -15.66 12.35 20.88
CA CYS A 349 -15.28 13.17 22.03
C CYS A 349 -14.39 12.41 23.00
N VAL A 350 -14.78 11.17 23.35
CA VAL A 350 -13.97 10.34 24.25
C VAL A 350 -12.60 10.04 23.65
N ILE A 351 -12.50 9.79 22.34
CA ILE A 351 -11.23 9.54 21.66
C ILE A 351 -10.36 10.79 21.64
N HIS A 352 -10.95 11.94 21.31
CA HIS A 352 -10.27 13.23 21.28
C HIS A 352 -9.70 13.58 22.65
N GLU A 353 -10.53 13.51 23.70
CA GLU A 353 -10.11 13.75 25.08
C GLU A 353 -9.04 12.77 25.56
N LEU A 354 -9.11 11.52 25.09
CA LEU A 354 -8.15 10.50 25.46
C LEU A 354 -6.79 10.75 24.82
N LEU A 355 -6.77 11.10 23.54
CA LEU A 355 -5.54 11.29 22.77
C LEU A 355 -4.88 12.62 23.13
N PHE A 356 -5.64 13.71 23.18
CA PHE A 356 -5.05 15.05 23.25
C PHE A 356 -5.25 15.73 24.62
N GLY A 357 -6.37 15.47 25.31
CA GLY A 357 -6.69 16.06 26.61
C GLY A 357 -8.05 16.78 26.62
N LEU A 358 -8.46 17.32 27.77
CA LEU A 358 -9.68 18.13 27.87
C LEU A 358 -9.39 19.57 27.39
N GLN A 359 -10.23 20.13 26.52
CA GLN A 359 -10.12 21.54 26.11
C GLN A 359 -10.17 22.49 27.30
N GLU A 360 -11.08 22.24 28.26
CA GLU A 360 -11.25 23.07 29.46
C GLU A 360 -9.98 23.15 30.33
N GLU A 361 -9.20 22.06 30.39
CA GLU A 361 -7.93 22.03 31.14
C GLU A 361 -6.84 22.88 30.47
N ALA A 362 -6.92 23.07 29.16
CA ALA A 362 -5.98 23.90 28.40
C ALA A 362 -6.32 25.40 28.53
N GLU A 363 -7.61 25.77 28.43
CA GLU A 363 -8.08 27.16 28.60
C GLU A 363 -7.81 27.69 30.02
N THR A 364 -8.01 26.86 31.04
CA THR A 364 -7.76 27.27 32.44
C THR A 364 -6.27 27.52 32.71
N LYS A 365 -5.36 26.84 31.98
CA LYS A 365 -3.92 27.08 32.09
C LYS A 365 -3.50 28.36 31.38
N SER A 366 -4.05 28.63 30.19
CA SER A 366 -3.69 29.85 29.45
C SER A 366 -4.07 31.12 30.21
N GLU A 367 -5.23 31.15 30.88
CA GLU A 367 -5.65 32.31 31.68
C GLU A 367 -4.78 32.55 32.94
N ALA A 368 -4.09 31.53 33.44
CA ALA A 368 -3.26 31.63 34.64
C ALA A 368 -1.82 32.12 34.36
N GLU A 369 -1.39 32.10 33.09
CA GLU A 369 -0.02 32.41 32.65
C GLU A 369 0.07 33.69 31.80
N GLU A 370 -1.01 34.48 31.66
CA GLU A 370 -1.07 35.71 30.84
C GLU A 370 -0.15 36.88 31.26
N ASP A 371 0.65 36.74 32.33
CA ASP A 371 1.44 37.84 32.91
C ASP A 371 2.93 37.87 32.50
N GLU A 372 3.44 36.93 31.69
CA GLU A 372 4.80 37.00 31.13
C GLU A 372 4.76 36.77 29.60
N ASP A 373 5.52 37.57 28.82
CA ASP A 373 5.62 37.57 27.34
C ASP A 373 6.16 36.24 26.74
N ASP A 374 5.98 35.12 27.44
CA ASP A 374 6.40 33.79 27.00
C ASP A 374 5.34 33.26 26.04
N GLU A 375 5.78 33.09 24.79
CA GLU A 375 5.10 32.43 23.68
C GLU A 375 4.29 31.23 24.18
N ALA A 376 2.96 31.41 24.31
CA ALA A 376 2.08 30.45 24.97
C ALA A 376 2.24 29.08 24.32
N ASP A 377 2.78 28.12 25.08
CA ASP A 377 2.99 26.73 24.69
C ASP A 377 1.63 26.08 24.39
N THR A 378 1.19 26.21 23.15
CA THR A 378 -0.16 25.84 22.72
C THR A 378 -0.24 24.33 22.62
N THR A 379 -0.76 23.71 23.68
CA THR A 379 -0.88 22.25 23.74
C THR A 379 -1.71 21.69 22.57
N PRO A 380 -1.36 20.50 22.04
CA PRO A 380 -2.08 19.86 20.91
C PRO A 380 -3.60 19.74 21.10
N ALA A 381 -4.07 19.67 22.35
CA ALA A 381 -5.48 19.62 22.72
C ALA A 381 -6.32 20.82 22.22
N THR A 382 -5.71 21.98 22.06
CA THR A 382 -6.42 23.20 21.62
C THR A 382 -6.46 23.35 20.10
N LYS A 383 -5.42 22.84 19.41
CA LYS A 383 -5.22 23.01 17.96
C LYS A 383 -5.79 21.86 17.13
N ILE A 384 -5.88 20.66 17.70
CA ILE A 384 -6.50 19.52 17.01
C ILE A 384 -8.01 19.58 17.25
N THR A 385 -8.79 19.63 16.17
CA THR A 385 -10.25 19.56 16.27
C THR A 385 -10.75 18.11 16.37
N MET A 386 -12.01 17.92 16.78
CA MET A 386 -12.70 16.62 16.68
C MET A 386 -12.68 16.07 15.24
N ARG A 387 -12.72 16.97 14.24
CA ARG A 387 -12.62 16.61 12.82
C ARG A 387 -11.28 15.99 12.51
N ASN A 388 -10.20 16.67 12.91
CA ASN A 388 -8.84 16.20 12.72
C ASN A 388 -8.62 14.87 13.45
N THR A 389 -9.25 14.68 14.62
CA THR A 389 -9.21 13.40 15.34
C THR A 389 -9.82 12.27 14.52
N LEU A 390 -11.01 12.46 13.96
CA LEU A 390 -11.63 11.44 13.11
C LEU A 390 -10.82 11.20 11.82
N SER A 391 -10.31 12.27 11.20
CA SER A 391 -9.44 12.15 10.03
C SER A 391 -8.15 11.41 10.36
N LEU A 392 -7.57 11.62 11.54
CA LEU A 392 -6.39 10.90 12.00
C LEU A 392 -6.66 9.40 12.21
N LEU A 393 -7.85 9.03 12.71
CA LEU A 393 -8.25 7.62 12.80
C LEU A 393 -8.23 6.96 11.41
N LEU A 394 -8.81 7.60 10.41
CA LEU A 394 -8.83 7.09 9.03
C LEU A 394 -7.44 7.10 8.39
N ALA A 395 -6.69 8.17 8.56
CA ALA A 395 -5.33 8.33 8.04
C ALA A 395 -4.38 7.26 8.59
N SER A 396 -4.56 6.86 9.86
CA SER A 396 -3.74 5.83 10.50
C SER A 396 -3.81 4.45 9.81
N VAL A 397 -4.83 4.22 8.97
CA VAL A 397 -4.98 3.01 8.14
C VAL A 397 -4.94 3.32 6.63
N GLY A 398 -4.33 4.45 6.25
CA GLY A 398 -4.10 4.82 4.85
C GLY A 398 -5.30 5.43 4.12
N ILE A 399 -6.38 5.77 4.84
CA ILE A 399 -7.55 6.42 4.27
C ILE A 399 -7.39 7.93 4.42
N SER A 400 -7.01 8.59 3.33
CA SER A 400 -6.89 10.05 3.29
C SER A 400 -8.24 10.75 3.23
N PHE A 401 -8.33 11.94 3.83
CA PHE A 401 -9.57 12.70 3.92
C PHE A 401 -9.49 14.01 3.13
N TYR A 402 -9.63 13.94 1.80
CA TYR A 402 -9.62 15.12 0.93
C TYR A 402 -11.04 15.64 0.66
N GLY A 403 -11.26 16.92 0.95
CA GLY A 403 -12.50 17.63 0.62
C GLY A 403 -12.35 19.12 0.90
N GLU A 404 -12.16 19.90 -0.17
CA GLU A 404 -12.03 21.37 -0.16
C GLU A 404 -13.35 22.08 0.22
N ASP A 405 -14.50 21.40 0.15
CA ASP A 405 -15.83 21.99 0.37
C ASP A 405 -16.27 22.14 1.85
N LEU A 406 -15.34 22.35 2.80
CA LEU A 406 -15.68 22.47 4.22
C LEU A 406 -15.02 23.69 4.89
N GLU A 407 -15.26 24.88 4.31
CA GLU A 407 -14.96 26.17 4.93
C GLU A 407 -15.91 26.51 6.11
N SER A 408 -16.99 25.76 6.33
CA SER A 408 -17.83 25.95 7.52
C SER A 408 -17.32 25.09 8.67
N GLY A 409 -16.66 25.71 9.65
CA GLY A 409 -16.16 25.09 10.90
C GLY A 409 -17.22 24.46 11.82
N GLU A 410 -18.40 24.11 11.33
CA GLU A 410 -19.40 23.32 12.04
C GLU A 410 -19.36 21.87 11.54
N LEU A 411 -18.83 20.97 12.38
CA LEU A 411 -19.12 19.54 12.26
C LEU A 411 -20.58 19.31 12.64
N CYS A 412 -21.49 19.48 11.68
CA CYS A 412 -22.91 19.17 11.87
C CYS A 412 -23.11 17.64 12.00
N TRP A 413 -22.99 17.12 13.24
CA TRP A 413 -23.21 15.71 13.56
C TRP A 413 -24.67 15.33 13.84
N GLU A 414 -25.61 16.26 13.76
CA GLU A 414 -27.01 15.98 14.05
C GLU A 414 -27.93 16.16 12.82
N GLY A 415 -28.40 15.04 12.27
CA GLY A 415 -29.76 14.91 11.75
C GLY A 415 -30.18 15.72 10.51
N ILE A 416 -29.45 15.66 9.40
CA ILE A 416 -29.97 16.12 8.09
C ILE A 416 -29.60 15.10 7.01
N GLU A 417 -30.59 14.69 6.21
CA GLU A 417 -30.42 13.93 4.97
C GLU A 417 -29.20 14.46 4.17
N GLY A 418 -28.16 13.63 4.01
CA GLY A 418 -27.00 13.99 3.19
C GLY A 418 -25.62 13.73 3.80
N SER A 419 -25.48 13.56 5.12
CA SER A 419 -24.18 13.27 5.76
C SER A 419 -23.64 11.87 5.41
N GLU A 420 -24.52 10.88 5.26
CA GLU A 420 -24.22 9.54 4.74
C GLU A 420 -23.84 9.58 3.25
N ARG A 421 -24.46 10.48 2.47
CA ARG A 421 -24.07 10.72 1.08
C ARG A 421 -22.71 11.36 1.01
N TRP A 422 -22.35 12.25 1.93
CA TRP A 422 -21.09 12.97 1.96
C TRP A 422 -19.90 12.10 2.42
N LEU A 423 -20.00 11.42 3.57
CA LEU A 423 -18.97 10.48 4.02
C LEU A 423 -18.88 9.29 3.05
N GLY A 424 -20.03 8.80 2.57
CA GLY A 424 -20.07 7.81 1.49
C GLY A 424 -19.51 8.32 0.16
N LYS A 425 -19.66 9.62 -0.20
CA LYS A 425 -19.09 10.22 -1.43
C LYS A 425 -17.58 10.41 -1.28
N ASN A 426 -17.08 10.79 -0.11
CA ASN A 426 -15.65 10.94 0.14
C ASN A 426 -14.97 9.59 0.32
N ILE A 427 -15.57 8.62 1.00
CA ILE A 427 -15.02 7.25 1.01
C ILE A 427 -15.13 6.62 -0.40
N ARG A 428 -16.19 6.88 -1.18
CA ARG A 428 -16.22 6.49 -2.61
C ARG A 428 -15.18 7.22 -3.44
N ARG A 429 -14.83 8.46 -3.13
CA ARG A 429 -13.71 9.18 -3.76
C ARG A 429 -12.38 8.56 -3.37
N VAL A 430 -12.19 8.16 -2.11
CA VAL A 430 -10.98 7.47 -1.65
C VAL A 430 -10.87 6.07 -2.25
N VAL A 431 -11.96 5.31 -2.32
CA VAL A 431 -12.02 4.00 -2.99
C VAL A 431 -11.81 4.17 -4.50
N LYS A 432 -12.37 5.21 -5.13
CA LYS A 432 -12.11 5.54 -6.54
C LYS A 432 -10.67 6.02 -6.77
N ALA A 433 -10.06 6.75 -5.84
CA ALA A 433 -8.68 7.20 -5.91
C ALA A 433 -7.71 6.03 -5.71
N ALA A 434 -7.99 5.12 -4.77
CA ALA A 434 -7.27 3.87 -4.60
C ALA A 434 -7.41 2.96 -5.83
N ALA A 435 -8.59 2.91 -6.45
CA ALA A 435 -8.80 2.21 -7.73
C ALA A 435 -8.13 2.92 -8.92
N ALA A 436 -8.09 4.26 -8.92
CA ALA A 436 -7.44 5.07 -9.94
C ALA A 436 -5.92 5.03 -9.83
N LEU A 437 -5.35 4.93 -8.63
CA LEU A 437 -3.93 4.63 -8.41
C LEU A 437 -3.54 3.24 -8.96
N GLY A 438 -4.51 2.33 -9.10
CA GLY A 438 -4.37 1.07 -9.84
C GLY A 438 -4.56 1.18 -11.37
N ALA A 439 -5.16 2.28 -11.86
CA ALA A 439 -5.49 2.48 -13.27
C ALA A 439 -4.62 3.56 -13.98
N SER A 440 -4.05 4.52 -13.24
CA SER A 440 -3.29 5.63 -13.80
C SER A 440 -1.81 5.28 -13.93
N ALA A 441 -1.52 4.47 -14.93
CA ALA A 441 -0.22 4.46 -15.57
C ALA A 441 -0.43 4.40 -17.08
N GLY A 442 -1.20 5.35 -17.62
CA GLY A 442 -1.39 5.48 -19.06
C GLY A 442 -2.53 6.43 -19.35
N GLU A 443 -2.19 7.49 -20.07
CA GLU A 443 -3.06 8.45 -20.77
C GLU A 443 -3.30 9.77 -20.04
N ASP A 444 -2.54 10.73 -20.58
CA ASP A 444 -2.66 12.16 -20.54
C ASP A 444 -4.09 12.69 -20.60
N SER A 445 -4.27 13.75 -19.82
CA SER A 445 -5.12 14.92 -20.05
C SER A 445 -5.76 15.06 -21.43
N GLU A 446 -7.07 15.32 -21.47
CA GLU A 446 -7.70 16.61 -21.82
C GLU A 446 -9.20 16.37 -22.07
N ASP A 447 -10.01 17.36 -21.68
CA ASP A 447 -11.42 17.56 -22.04
C ASP A 447 -12.48 16.64 -21.39
N GLU A 448 -13.29 17.23 -20.49
CA GLU A 448 -14.76 17.23 -20.56
C GLU A 448 -15.34 18.05 -19.39
N ASP A 449 -15.29 19.37 -19.52
CA ASP A 449 -16.30 20.26 -18.97
C ASP A 449 -17.49 20.27 -19.95
N GLU A 450 -18.46 19.39 -19.74
CA GLU A 450 -19.80 19.59 -20.31
C GLU A 450 -20.83 19.63 -19.18
N GLU A 451 -21.27 20.86 -18.92
CA GLU A 451 -22.51 21.19 -18.23
C GLU A 451 -23.65 20.41 -18.88
N LEU A 452 -24.26 19.48 -18.15
CA LEU A 452 -25.55 18.91 -18.53
C LEU A 452 -26.65 19.67 -17.80
N ASP A 453 -27.12 20.69 -18.51
CA ASP A 453 -28.38 21.38 -18.27
C ASP A 453 -29.54 20.37 -18.18
N GLU A 454 -30.35 20.61 -17.16
CA GLU A 454 -31.69 20.08 -17.00
C GLU A 454 -32.58 20.71 -18.08
N ASP A 455 -33.08 19.91 -19.03
CA ASP A 455 -34.30 20.25 -19.75
C ASP A 455 -35.19 19.00 -19.84
N GLU A 456 -36.28 19.09 -19.07
CA GLU A 456 -37.53 18.35 -19.22
C GLU A 456 -38.16 18.71 -20.58
N ASP A 457 -38.52 17.72 -21.39
CA ASP A 457 -39.64 17.74 -22.36
C ASP A 457 -39.79 16.28 -22.85
N GLU A 458 -40.79 15.52 -22.40
CA GLU A 458 -42.16 15.41 -22.93
C GLU A 458 -42.25 14.98 -24.42
N ASP A 459 -43.12 13.98 -24.65
CA ASP A 459 -43.57 13.41 -25.93
C ASP A 459 -42.58 12.44 -26.62
N GLY A 460 -42.90 11.21 -26.99
CA GLY A 460 -44.13 10.57 -27.44
C GLY A 460 -43.73 9.54 -28.51
N ASP A 461 -44.63 8.63 -28.86
CA ASP A 461 -44.54 7.63 -29.95
C ASP A 461 -43.81 6.31 -29.57
N ASP A 462 -44.51 5.25 -29.14
CA ASP A 462 -45.52 4.46 -29.90
C ASP A 462 -44.93 3.85 -31.17
N TRP A 463 -44.22 2.73 -31.00
CA TRP A 463 -44.04 1.72 -32.04
C TRP A 463 -44.17 0.35 -31.41
N ASP A 464 -45.42 -0.11 -31.36
CA ASP A 464 -45.75 -1.50 -31.70
C ASP A 464 -44.97 -1.87 -32.97
N ASP A 465 -44.13 -2.91 -32.92
CA ASP A 465 -44.12 -3.87 -34.02
C ASP A 465 -43.75 -5.26 -33.52
N ASP A 466 -44.70 -6.13 -33.83
CA ASP A 466 -44.77 -7.56 -33.67
C ASP A 466 -43.60 -8.31 -34.31
N ASP A 467 -43.54 -9.59 -33.95
CA ASP A 467 -42.87 -10.67 -34.65
C ASP A 467 -41.36 -10.79 -34.40
N ASN A 468 -40.95 -11.85 -33.71
CA ASN A 468 -40.74 -13.14 -34.38
C ASN A 468 -40.09 -14.20 -33.45
N ASP A 469 -40.36 -15.45 -33.81
CA ASP A 469 -39.64 -16.71 -33.55
C ASP A 469 -39.34 -17.20 -32.12
N GLY A 470 -40.31 -17.97 -31.61
CA GLY A 470 -40.11 -18.97 -30.57
C GLY A 470 -39.13 -20.08 -30.95
N PHE A 471 -38.11 -20.25 -30.12
CA PHE A 471 -37.33 -21.47 -30.05
C PHE A 471 -37.92 -22.40 -28.97
N PRO A 472 -38.34 -23.64 -29.32
CA PRO A 472 -38.72 -24.62 -28.31
C PRO A 472 -37.45 -25.14 -27.62
N TYR A 473 -37.25 -24.77 -26.35
CA TYR A 473 -36.30 -25.46 -25.49
C TYR A 473 -36.89 -26.84 -25.15
N GLU A 474 -36.26 -27.89 -25.68
CA GLU A 474 -36.52 -29.27 -25.28
C GLU A 474 -36.05 -29.47 -23.82
N ASP A 475 -37.00 -29.89 -22.97
CA ASP A 475 -36.76 -30.38 -21.62
C ASP A 475 -35.86 -31.62 -21.64
N GLY A 476 -34.58 -31.43 -21.31
CA GLY A 476 -33.66 -32.50 -20.96
C GLY A 476 -33.70 -32.79 -19.45
N PRO A 477 -33.82 -34.06 -19.01
CA PRO A 477 -34.04 -34.38 -17.60
C PRO A 477 -32.80 -34.13 -16.74
N SER A 478 -32.99 -33.33 -15.70
CA SER A 478 -32.07 -33.14 -14.58
C SER A 478 -31.83 -34.46 -13.84
N ASN A 479 -30.61 -34.98 -13.89
CA ASN A 479 -30.17 -36.06 -13.01
C ASN A 479 -28.67 -35.92 -12.74
N CYS A 480 -28.32 -35.24 -11.65
CA CYS A 480 -27.05 -35.45 -10.96
C CYS A 480 -27.25 -35.13 -9.47
N ARG A 481 -27.58 -36.18 -8.71
CA ARG A 481 -27.29 -36.29 -7.28
C ARG A 481 -25.78 -36.37 -7.12
N TYR A 482 -25.19 -35.48 -6.33
CA TYR A 482 -23.89 -35.75 -5.70
C TYR A 482 -24.14 -36.37 -4.32
N GLN A 483 -23.54 -37.54 -4.11
CA GLN A 483 -23.19 -38.10 -2.81
C GLN A 483 -21.93 -37.41 -2.29
#